data_AF-A0A261AXM1-F1
#
_entry.id   AF-A0A261AXM1-F1
#
_cell.length_a   1.000
_cell.length_b   1.000
_cell.length_c   1.000
_cell.angle_alpha   90.00
_cell.angle_beta   90.00
_cell.angle_gamma   90.00
#
_symmetry.space_group_name_H-M   'P 1'
#
loop_
_entity.id
_entity.type
_entity.pdbx_description
1 polymer ?
#
loop_
_entity_poly.entity_id
_entity_poly.type
_entity_poly.pdbx_seq_one_letter_code
_entity_poly.pdbx_strand_id
1 'polypeptide(L)'
;MNSKNNHLRAEDKKNGKLLMNYLRGRTNVDVDLAVFTQVKTSQDIPVKLDLKINKLKSDDSNLEVVLPMINPSCFPLTDLSLIINEPSHVDHRIVHLAKNVTFDTNDDLIGLEKLPNKSVYLRVRPITDVVRIITYWMQHGKEVGTEFLIFYFTTSDLREVMTKLQEEFHKAPEYSEEINKHVLPGFSIQLSSMSKLLVYGIGTHVNELVLKVVGRSSINVALAVFTGVKTSQEIPVKLNLTINKLTTYYCNFEIVLPMINLRSLPITALSIILKEPTNVDHEIVHSAKNVSFEVNSLRNNLIGVEKLRNKSVQFEFQDLPITDVVRIIKYWIQHGKEVGTKFLLSCFANSALDEVMVNLQEEFNKARGYSEAINEHFLSGFSIPLSSSSKLLVYEIGKHCDKLVLKVV
;
A
#
# COMPACT_ATOMS: atom_id res chain seq x y z
N MET A 1 32.88 23.19 44.53
CA MET A 1 34.25 23.07 43.97
C MET A 1 34.56 21.60 43.78
N ASN A 2 34.55 21.07 42.55
CA ASN A 2 35.22 19.80 42.26
C ASN A 2 35.67 19.76 40.79
N SER A 3 37.00 19.87 40.67
CA SER A 3 37.92 19.46 39.60
C SER A 3 37.36 19.10 38.22
N LYS A 4 37.56 20.02 37.27
CA LYS A 4 37.63 19.75 35.83
C LYS A 4 38.81 18.80 35.54
N ASN A 5 38.52 17.58 35.08
CA ASN A 5 39.54 16.69 34.50
C ASN A 5 39.90 17.16 33.09
N ASN A 6 40.79 18.15 33.00
CA ASN A 6 41.49 18.53 31.77
C ASN A 6 42.93 17.98 31.82
N HIS A 7 43.10 16.69 31.57
CA HIS A 7 44.40 16.09 31.27
C HIS A 7 44.36 15.42 29.88
N LEU A 8 44.23 16.25 28.83
CA LEU A 8 44.72 15.87 27.50
C LEU A 8 46.23 15.63 27.61
N ARG A 9 46.71 14.43 27.28
CA ARG A 9 48.14 14.10 27.37
C ARG A 9 48.92 15.06 26.48
N ALA A 10 50.14 15.43 26.87
CA ALA A 10 50.99 16.32 26.08
C ALA A 10 51.22 15.81 24.63
N GLU A 11 51.14 14.49 24.46
CA GLU A 11 51.19 13.78 23.19
C GLU A 11 49.98 14.08 22.29
N ASP A 12 48.76 14.13 22.85
CA ASP A 12 47.53 14.47 22.10
C ASP A 12 47.58 15.91 21.58
N LYS A 13 48.10 16.84 22.40
CA LYS A 13 48.29 18.23 21.98
C LYS A 13 49.34 18.37 20.87
N LYS A 14 50.40 17.56 20.91
CA LYS A 14 51.46 17.52 19.88
C LYS A 14 50.91 16.94 18.57
N ASN A 15 50.17 15.83 18.66
CA ASN A 15 49.56 15.16 17.51
C ASN A 15 48.47 16.03 16.86
N GLY A 16 47.67 16.74 17.65
CA GLY A 16 46.71 17.73 17.15
C GLY A 16 47.38 18.86 16.37
N LYS A 17 48.47 19.44 16.88
CA LYS A 17 49.23 20.47 16.14
C LYS A 17 49.82 19.93 14.83
N LEU A 18 50.32 18.69 14.83
CA LEU A 18 50.87 18.05 13.65
C LEU A 18 49.78 17.79 12.59
N LEU A 19 48.62 17.27 13.01
CA LEU A 19 47.45 17.09 12.15
C LEU A 19 47.01 18.42 11.51
N MET A 20 46.93 19.49 12.31
CA MET A 20 46.56 20.81 11.80
C MET A 20 47.58 21.36 10.78
N ASN A 21 48.87 21.06 10.94
CA ASN A 21 49.88 21.40 9.94
C ASN A 21 49.69 20.60 8.64
N TYR A 22 49.31 19.32 8.70
CA TYR A 22 49.00 18.52 7.52
C TYR A 22 47.74 19.01 6.78
N LEU A 23 46.73 19.47 7.53
CA LEU A 23 45.47 19.97 6.98
C LEU A 23 45.58 21.39 6.40
N ARG A 24 46.47 22.24 6.92
CA ARG A 24 46.70 23.61 6.39
C ARG A 24 47.09 23.65 4.90
N GLY A 25 47.63 22.56 4.36
CA GLY A 25 47.98 22.44 2.93
C GLY A 25 47.01 21.60 2.10
N ARG A 26 46.00 20.97 2.71
CA ARG A 26 45.05 20.06 2.04
C ARG A 26 43.63 20.51 2.32
N THR A 27 43.02 21.19 1.36
CA THR A 27 41.62 21.65 1.49
C THR A 27 40.62 20.53 1.27
N ASN A 28 40.98 19.48 0.52
CA ASN A 28 40.12 18.36 0.17
C ASN A 28 40.65 17.08 0.81
N VAL A 29 39.88 16.47 1.71
CA VAL A 29 40.28 15.30 2.49
C VAL A 29 39.20 14.25 2.38
N ASP A 30 39.58 13.05 1.95
CA ASP A 30 38.68 11.91 1.80
C ASP A 30 38.90 10.94 2.96
N VAL A 31 37.85 10.73 3.78
CA VAL A 31 37.86 9.82 4.92
C VAL A 31 36.50 9.14 5.06
N ASP A 32 36.47 7.83 5.32
CA ASP A 32 35.18 7.12 5.48
C ASP A 32 34.37 7.65 6.68
N LEU A 33 35.06 7.97 7.78
CA LEU A 33 34.49 8.47 9.04
C LEU A 33 35.19 9.76 9.47
N ALA A 34 34.41 10.81 9.69
CA ALA A 34 34.86 11.99 10.44
C ALA A 34 34.30 11.97 11.86
N VAL A 35 35.16 12.27 12.84
CA VAL A 35 34.79 12.37 14.25
C VAL A 35 35.08 13.80 14.72
N PHE A 36 34.05 14.49 15.21
CA PHE A 36 34.17 15.79 15.83
C PHE A 36 33.82 15.66 17.31
N THR A 37 34.67 16.17 18.18
CA THR A 37 34.48 16.13 19.63
C THR A 37 34.62 17.54 20.19
N GLN A 38 33.60 18.00 20.91
CA GLN A 38 33.57 19.30 21.59
C GLN A 38 33.85 20.51 20.68
N VAL A 39 33.48 20.43 19.40
CA VAL A 39 33.60 21.56 18.47
C VAL A 39 32.38 22.46 18.63
N LYS A 40 32.55 23.63 19.23
CA LYS A 40 31.46 24.55 19.54
C LYS A 40 31.44 25.77 18.63
N THR A 41 32.61 26.16 18.11
CA THR A 41 32.79 27.35 17.27
C THR A 41 33.75 27.08 16.11
N SER A 42 33.69 27.89 15.07
CA SER A 42 34.63 27.79 13.93
C SER A 42 36.08 28.06 14.32
N GLN A 43 36.33 28.66 15.49
CA GLN A 43 37.69 28.90 16.01
C GLN A 43 38.33 27.63 16.56
N ASP A 44 37.55 26.60 16.90
CA ASP A 44 38.07 25.32 17.41
C ASP A 44 38.80 24.55 16.30
N ILE A 45 38.42 24.78 15.04
CA ILE A 45 39.08 24.26 13.85
C ILE A 45 39.42 25.43 12.93
N PRO A 46 40.52 26.16 13.19
CA PRO A 46 40.91 27.37 12.45
C PRO A 46 41.55 27.03 11.09
N VAL A 47 41.02 26.02 10.38
CA VAL A 47 41.41 25.62 9.03
C VAL A 47 40.15 25.37 8.21
N LYS A 48 40.16 25.80 6.94
CA LYS A 48 39.06 25.49 6.02
C LYS A 48 39.16 24.03 5.60
N LEU A 49 38.16 23.24 5.95
CA LEU A 49 38.04 21.84 5.56
C LEU A 49 36.92 21.67 4.52
N ASP A 50 37.15 20.81 3.54
CA ASP A 50 36.14 20.26 2.63
C ASP A 50 36.26 18.73 2.66
N LEU A 51 35.59 18.13 3.64
CA LEU A 51 35.69 16.69 3.92
C LEU A 51 34.74 15.90 3.03
N LYS A 52 35.26 14.90 2.31
CA LYS A 52 34.45 13.88 1.67
C LYS A 52 34.33 12.68 2.60
N ILE A 53 33.11 12.42 3.08
CA ILE A 53 32.84 11.40 4.09
C ILE A 53 31.61 10.55 3.76
N ASN A 54 31.58 9.33 4.29
CA ASN A 54 30.37 8.49 4.29
C ASN A 54 29.67 8.48 5.65
N LYS A 55 30.44 8.66 6.73
CA LYS A 55 29.98 8.55 8.12
C LYS A 55 30.43 9.75 8.95
N LEU A 56 29.56 10.19 9.84
CA LEU A 56 29.85 11.27 10.78
C LEU A 56 29.58 10.82 12.21
N LYS A 57 30.54 11.01 13.10
CA LYS A 57 30.34 10.96 14.54
C LYS A 57 30.56 12.35 15.13
N SER A 58 29.55 12.86 15.83
CA SER A 58 29.61 14.13 16.55
C SER A 58 29.43 13.84 18.03
N ASP A 59 30.43 14.21 18.82
CA ASP A 59 30.42 14.12 20.27
C ASP A 59 30.41 15.52 20.85
N ASP A 60 29.28 15.90 21.44
CA ASP A 60 29.08 17.19 22.08
C ASP A 60 29.51 18.38 21.20
N SER A 61 29.27 18.30 19.90
CA SER A 61 29.67 19.34 18.93
C SER A 61 28.45 20.04 18.34
N ASN A 62 28.60 21.33 18.04
CA ASN A 62 27.58 22.11 17.35
C ASN A 62 27.55 21.72 15.87
N LEU A 63 26.47 21.05 15.45
CA LEU A 63 26.32 20.60 14.07
C LEU A 63 26.35 21.76 13.06
N GLU A 64 25.85 22.95 13.41
CA GLU A 64 25.89 24.11 12.51
C GLU A 64 27.33 24.60 12.23
N VAL A 65 28.28 24.29 13.12
CA VAL A 65 29.71 24.57 12.92
C VAL A 65 30.41 23.46 12.16
N VAL A 66 30.01 22.21 12.39
CA VAL A 66 30.60 21.02 11.75
C VAL A 66 30.15 20.86 10.30
N LEU A 67 28.87 21.13 10.01
CA LEU A 67 28.26 20.91 8.69
C LEU A 67 28.99 21.65 7.55
N PRO A 68 29.40 22.92 7.68
CA PRO A 68 30.15 23.62 6.64
C PRO A 68 31.50 23.01 6.28
N MET A 69 32.04 22.10 7.12
CA MET A 69 33.31 21.42 6.88
C MET A 69 33.15 20.15 6.01
N ILE A 70 31.92 19.73 5.73
CA ILE A 70 31.60 18.51 4.99
C ILE A 70 31.15 18.88 3.58
N ASN A 71 31.71 18.19 2.59
CA ASN A 71 31.33 18.39 1.21
C ASN A 71 29.84 18.05 0.99
N PRO A 72 29.03 18.95 0.41
CA PRO A 72 27.60 18.70 0.19
C PRO A 72 27.29 17.47 -0.67
N SER A 73 28.24 16.99 -1.50
CA SER A 73 28.04 15.78 -2.31
C SER A 73 27.98 14.49 -1.48
N CYS A 74 28.34 14.54 -0.19
CA CYS A 74 28.34 13.40 0.71
C CYS A 74 26.95 13.03 1.26
N PHE A 75 25.95 13.91 1.09
CA PHE A 75 24.61 13.65 1.57
C PHE A 75 23.79 12.83 0.55
N PRO A 76 23.00 11.85 1.00
CA PRO A 76 22.79 11.41 2.38
C PRO A 76 23.97 10.59 2.94
N LEU A 77 24.35 10.86 4.20
CA LEU A 77 25.35 10.05 4.92
C LEU A 77 24.82 8.63 5.13
N THR A 78 25.73 7.65 5.14
CA THR A 78 25.38 6.27 5.46
C THR A 78 25.10 6.11 6.94
N ASP A 79 25.97 6.64 7.81
CA ASP A 79 25.80 6.57 9.27
C ASP A 79 26.04 7.95 9.90
N LEU A 80 25.12 8.37 10.76
CA LEU A 80 25.25 9.54 11.61
C LEU A 80 25.16 9.11 13.07
N SER A 81 26.19 9.37 13.86
CA SER A 81 26.21 9.09 15.30
C SER A 81 26.35 10.39 16.09
N LEU A 82 25.42 10.65 16.99
CA LEU A 82 25.38 11.84 17.82
C LEU A 82 25.46 11.42 19.30
N ILE A 83 26.49 11.89 19.99
CA ILE A 83 26.57 11.89 21.45
C ILE A 83 26.19 13.30 21.90
N ILE A 84 25.10 13.39 22.65
CA ILE A 84 24.47 14.65 23.05
C ILE A 84 24.44 14.67 24.58
N ASN A 85 24.86 15.78 25.18
CA ASN A 85 24.97 15.92 26.65
C ASN A 85 23.93 16.88 27.25
N GLU A 86 22.94 17.28 26.46
CA GLU A 86 21.84 18.17 26.88
C GLU A 86 20.55 17.86 26.09
N PRO A 87 19.37 18.10 26.69
CA PRO A 87 18.09 17.93 25.99
C PRO A 87 18.07 18.66 24.64
N SER A 88 17.77 17.92 23.57
CA SER A 88 17.92 18.43 22.20
C SER A 88 16.78 18.02 21.28
N HIS A 89 16.45 18.89 20.33
CA HIS A 89 15.48 18.60 19.28
C HIS A 89 16.17 17.85 18.14
N VAL A 90 15.62 16.72 17.70
CA VAL A 90 16.28 15.88 16.69
C VAL A 90 15.99 16.28 15.24
N ASP A 91 15.12 17.26 15.02
CA ASP A 91 14.81 17.84 13.70
C ASP A 91 15.96 18.71 13.19
N HIS A 92 17.01 18.03 12.77
CA HIS A 92 18.10 18.60 12.00
C HIS A 92 18.08 18.00 10.60
N ARG A 93 18.31 18.84 9.59
CA ARG A 93 18.33 18.41 8.19
C ARG A 93 19.30 17.24 7.95
N ILE A 94 20.46 17.24 8.60
CA ILE A 94 21.44 16.15 8.48
C ILE A 94 20.90 14.83 9.06
N VAL A 95 20.15 14.89 10.16
CA VAL A 95 19.50 13.71 10.77
C VAL A 95 18.49 13.13 9.79
N HIS A 96 17.62 13.96 9.20
CA HIS A 96 16.61 13.51 8.24
C HIS A 96 17.18 12.87 6.98
N LEU A 97 18.35 13.33 6.54
CA LEU A 97 18.99 12.82 5.33
C LEU A 97 19.77 11.52 5.58
N ALA A 98 20.32 11.30 6.78
CA ALA A 98 21.14 10.12 7.05
C ALA A 98 20.34 8.80 6.88
N LYS A 99 20.99 7.76 6.37
CA LYS A 99 20.34 6.44 6.22
C LYS A 99 20.13 5.76 7.57
N ASN A 100 21.19 5.71 8.37
CA ASN A 100 21.19 5.20 9.73
C ASN A 100 21.53 6.32 10.70
N VAL A 101 20.78 6.42 11.80
CA VAL A 101 21.03 7.43 12.84
C VAL A 101 21.17 6.74 14.19
N THR A 102 22.24 7.08 14.90
CA THR A 102 22.51 6.64 16.27
C THR A 102 22.51 7.82 17.21
N PHE A 103 21.67 7.78 18.23
CA PHE A 103 21.71 8.71 19.36
C PHE A 103 22.25 7.98 20.59
N ASP A 104 23.46 8.36 21.00
CA ASP A 104 24.13 7.82 22.17
C ASP A 104 24.09 8.87 23.29
N THR A 105 22.93 8.99 23.92
CA THR A 105 22.68 9.94 25.02
C THR A 105 21.70 9.34 26.02
N ASN A 106 21.75 9.81 27.27
CA ASN A 106 20.71 9.55 28.27
C ASN A 106 19.75 10.74 28.42
N ASP A 107 20.06 11.89 27.80
CA ASP A 107 19.26 13.10 27.88
C ASP A 107 18.02 13.01 26.98
N ASP A 108 17.08 13.92 27.21
CA ASP A 108 15.79 13.99 26.50
C ASP A 108 15.99 14.35 25.02
N LEU A 109 15.31 13.60 24.16
CA LEU A 109 15.30 13.82 22.71
C LEU A 109 13.89 14.15 22.26
N ILE A 110 13.72 15.38 21.79
CA ILE A 110 12.41 15.91 21.37
C ILE A 110 12.23 15.64 19.88
N GLY A 111 11.12 15.01 19.51
CA GLY A 111 10.75 14.75 18.11
C GLY A 111 11.20 13.40 17.54
N LEU A 112 11.69 12.47 18.38
CA LEU A 112 12.08 11.11 17.95
C LEU A 112 10.98 10.41 17.14
N GLU A 113 9.74 10.58 17.56
CA GLU A 113 8.57 9.96 16.94
C GLU A 113 8.36 10.38 15.47
N LYS A 114 8.86 11.57 15.10
CA LYS A 114 8.69 12.20 13.78
C LYS A 114 9.83 11.93 12.80
N LEU A 115 10.92 11.29 13.25
CA LEU A 115 12.10 11.06 12.41
C LEU A 115 11.74 10.26 11.15
N PRO A 116 12.15 10.68 9.94
CA PRO A 116 11.84 9.97 8.70
C PRO A 116 12.72 8.73 8.48
N ASN A 117 13.75 8.53 9.30
CA ASN A 117 14.76 7.50 9.10
C ASN A 117 14.18 6.09 9.27
N LYS A 118 14.61 5.17 8.39
CA LYS A 118 14.22 3.75 8.45
C LYS A 118 15.00 2.96 9.50
N SER A 119 16.21 3.37 9.84
CA SER A 119 17.01 2.70 10.86
C SER A 119 17.49 3.72 11.89
N VAL A 120 17.01 3.58 13.11
CA VAL A 120 17.40 4.44 14.23
C VAL A 120 17.85 3.57 15.39
N TYR A 121 19.03 3.86 15.92
CA TYR A 121 19.54 3.27 17.14
C TYR A 121 19.50 4.30 18.26
N LEU A 122 18.89 3.93 19.37
CA LEU A 122 18.77 4.74 20.57
C LEU A 122 19.44 4.03 21.73
N ARG A 123 20.21 4.78 22.51
CA ARG A 123 20.54 4.36 23.86
C ARG A 123 19.29 4.37 24.74
N VAL A 124 19.38 3.70 25.90
CA VAL A 124 18.32 3.55 26.90
C VAL A 124 17.34 4.73 26.92
N ARG A 125 16.06 4.42 26.77
CA ARG A 125 14.96 5.39 26.79
C ARG A 125 14.02 5.08 27.96
N PRO A 126 13.51 6.12 28.65
CA PRO A 126 12.43 5.93 29.61
C PRO A 126 11.20 5.40 28.86
N ILE A 127 10.37 4.62 29.55
CA ILE A 127 9.17 4.04 28.95
C ILE A 127 8.23 5.10 28.35
N THR A 128 8.18 6.29 28.96
CA THR A 128 7.39 7.43 28.48
C THR A 128 7.76 7.86 27.07
N ASP A 129 9.05 7.79 26.71
CA ASP A 129 9.52 8.09 25.36
C ASP A 129 9.06 7.02 24.36
N VAL A 130 9.17 5.74 24.76
CA VAL A 130 8.76 4.62 23.91
C VAL A 130 7.24 4.66 23.66
N VAL A 131 6.45 4.89 24.71
CA VAL A 131 4.99 5.05 24.61
C VAL A 131 4.62 6.25 23.73
N ARG A 132 5.33 7.37 23.84
CA ARG A 132 5.14 8.54 22.98
C ARG A 132 5.38 8.17 21.51
N ILE A 133 6.47 7.46 21.20
CA ILE A 133 6.80 7.02 19.83
C ILE A 133 5.70 6.11 19.28
N ILE A 134 5.32 5.07 20.02
CA ILE A 134 4.30 4.10 19.59
C ILE A 134 2.95 4.79 19.37
N THR A 135 2.51 5.60 20.33
CA THR A 135 1.23 6.34 20.24
C THR A 135 1.19 7.27 19.03
N TYR A 136 2.27 7.99 18.76
CA TYR A 136 2.36 8.85 17.58
C TYR A 136 2.28 8.03 16.28
N TRP A 137 2.96 6.89 16.18
CA TRP A 137 2.89 6.02 15.01
C TRP A 137 1.52 5.37 14.83
N MET A 138 0.79 5.09 15.90
CA MET A 138 -0.60 4.63 15.80
C MET A 138 -1.51 5.70 15.19
N GLN A 139 -1.32 6.97 15.55
CA GLN A 139 -2.15 8.08 15.09
C GLN A 139 -1.84 8.52 13.66
N HIS A 140 -0.56 8.54 13.30
CA HIS A 140 -0.09 9.12 12.04
C HIS A 140 0.41 8.09 11.03
N GLY A 141 0.51 6.83 11.42
CA GLY A 141 1.19 5.80 10.65
C GLY A 141 2.72 5.95 10.69
N LYS A 142 3.39 4.97 10.10
CA LYS A 142 4.85 4.95 9.91
C LYS A 142 5.20 4.13 8.68
N GLU A 143 6.28 4.49 7.99
CA GLU A 143 6.71 3.81 6.77
C GLU A 143 7.10 2.35 7.05
N VAL A 144 6.68 1.44 6.16
CA VAL A 144 7.09 0.02 6.21
C VAL A 144 8.60 -0.11 6.02
N GLY A 145 9.22 -0.94 6.85
CA GLY A 145 10.66 -1.12 6.91
C GLY A 145 11.36 -0.20 7.91
N THR A 146 10.62 0.70 8.59
CA THR A 146 11.16 1.45 9.73
C THR A 146 11.45 0.49 10.89
N GLU A 147 12.64 0.61 11.48
CA GLU A 147 13.11 -0.12 12.63
C GLU A 147 13.84 0.81 13.60
N PHE A 148 13.33 0.89 14.84
CA PHE A 148 14.01 1.54 15.95
C PHE A 148 14.53 0.45 16.89
N LEU A 149 15.82 0.52 17.21
CA LEU A 149 16.50 -0.35 18.18
C LEU A 149 16.84 0.47 19.41
N ILE A 150 16.42 0.02 20.58
CA ILE A 150 16.64 0.70 21.85
C ILE A 150 17.43 -0.21 22.77
N PHE A 151 18.65 0.19 23.11
CA PHE A 151 19.54 -0.59 23.96
C PHE A 151 19.23 -0.46 25.44
N TYR A 152 19.26 -1.57 26.17
CA TYR A 152 19.16 -1.65 27.61
C TYR A 152 20.39 -2.35 28.20
N PHE A 153 20.81 -1.95 29.40
CA PHE A 153 22.03 -2.50 30.01
C PHE A 153 21.84 -3.95 30.46
N THR A 154 20.65 -4.28 30.98
CA THR A 154 20.35 -5.62 31.49
C THR A 154 19.09 -6.21 30.86
N THR A 155 19.00 -7.53 30.86
CA THR A 155 17.80 -8.26 30.43
C THR A 155 16.62 -7.97 31.36
N SER A 156 16.88 -7.67 32.64
CA SER A 156 15.86 -7.28 33.61
C SER A 156 15.21 -5.96 33.25
N ASP A 157 16.00 -4.93 32.89
CA ASP A 157 15.49 -3.62 32.47
C ASP A 157 14.63 -3.76 31.20
N LEU A 158 15.12 -4.52 30.23
CA LEU A 158 14.38 -4.81 29.00
C LEU A 158 13.05 -5.51 29.30
N ARG A 159 13.04 -6.49 30.21
CA ARG A 159 11.84 -7.23 30.59
C ARG A 159 10.83 -6.33 31.29
N GLU A 160 11.28 -5.45 32.19
CA GLU A 160 10.44 -4.48 32.88
C GLU A 160 9.76 -3.53 31.88
N VAL A 161 10.51 -2.98 30.93
CA VAL A 161 9.95 -2.12 29.88
C VAL A 161 8.97 -2.89 29.02
N MET A 162 9.30 -4.11 28.58
CA MET A 162 8.39 -4.95 27.79
C MET A 162 7.08 -5.24 28.51
N THR A 163 7.11 -5.60 29.79
CA THR A 163 5.90 -5.86 30.58
C THR A 163 5.02 -4.64 30.70
N LYS A 164 5.60 -3.47 31.02
CA LYS A 164 4.83 -2.23 31.12
C LYS A 164 4.25 -1.80 29.77
N LEU A 165 4.97 -1.99 28.65
CA LEU A 165 4.45 -1.73 27.31
C LEU A 165 3.28 -2.68 26.98
N GLN A 166 3.39 -3.95 27.33
CA GLN A 166 2.29 -4.90 27.18
C GLN A 166 1.08 -4.43 27.98
N GLU A 167 1.23 -4.09 29.26
CA GLU A 167 0.12 -3.60 30.10
C GLU A 167 -0.55 -2.34 29.53
N GLU A 168 0.25 -1.39 29.03
CA GLU A 168 -0.24 -0.14 28.44
C GLU A 168 -1.07 -0.39 27.17
N PHE A 169 -0.61 -1.27 26.28
CA PHE A 169 -1.23 -1.51 24.97
C PHE A 169 -2.16 -2.73 24.91
N HIS A 170 -2.27 -3.54 25.96
CA HIS A 170 -3.12 -4.74 26.00
C HIS A 170 -4.62 -4.44 25.78
N LYS A 171 -5.06 -3.23 26.14
CA LYS A 171 -6.46 -2.80 25.98
C LYS A 171 -6.76 -2.20 24.61
N ALA A 172 -5.76 -2.05 23.74
CA ALA A 172 -5.96 -1.50 22.41
C ALA A 172 -6.69 -2.52 21.51
N PRO A 173 -7.75 -2.11 20.77
CA PRO A 173 -8.46 -3.00 19.83
C PRO A 173 -7.53 -3.66 18.79
N GLU A 174 -6.39 -3.03 18.53
CA GLU A 174 -5.41 -3.39 17.50
C GLU A 174 -4.28 -4.32 18.00
N TYR A 175 -4.35 -4.82 19.23
CA TYR A 175 -3.33 -5.65 19.87
C TYR A 175 -3.42 -7.14 19.49
N SER A 176 -2.28 -7.78 19.25
CA SER A 176 -2.18 -9.25 19.10
C SER A 176 -0.84 -9.76 19.64
N GLU A 177 -0.87 -10.82 20.45
CA GLU A 177 0.34 -11.50 20.94
C GLU A 177 1.05 -12.23 19.80
N GLU A 178 2.37 -12.06 19.70
CA GLU A 178 3.18 -12.80 18.75
C GLU A 178 4.09 -13.79 19.46
N ILE A 179 3.84 -15.08 19.24
CA ILE A 179 4.74 -16.16 19.64
C ILE A 179 5.76 -16.33 18.51
N ASN A 180 6.86 -15.59 18.57
CA ASN A 180 7.95 -15.69 17.60
C ASN A 180 9.20 -16.30 18.25
N LYS A 181 10.15 -16.81 17.46
CA LYS A 181 11.41 -17.45 17.90
C LYS A 181 12.39 -16.51 18.67
N HIS A 182 11.95 -15.33 19.08
CA HIS A 182 12.74 -14.37 19.84
C HIS A 182 12.77 -14.77 21.33
N VAL A 183 13.82 -14.34 22.04
CA VAL A 183 14.07 -14.78 23.43
C VAL A 183 13.05 -14.21 24.43
N LEU A 184 12.38 -13.11 24.10
CA LEU A 184 11.28 -12.55 24.88
C LEU A 184 9.99 -12.48 24.04
N PRO A 185 8.81 -12.82 24.61
CA PRO A 185 7.54 -12.68 23.93
C PRO A 185 7.29 -11.21 23.57
N GLY A 186 6.77 -11.00 22.36
CA GLY A 186 6.44 -9.68 21.84
C GLY A 186 4.96 -9.56 21.52
N PHE A 187 4.58 -8.39 21.01
CA PHE A 187 3.22 -8.13 20.55
C PHE A 187 3.26 -7.31 19.26
N SER A 188 2.12 -7.25 18.59
CA SER A 188 1.93 -6.39 17.44
C SER A 188 0.77 -5.44 17.64
N ILE A 189 0.91 -4.25 17.06
CA ILE A 189 -0.14 -3.21 17.00
C ILE A 189 -0.42 -2.89 15.54
N GLN A 190 -1.69 -2.85 15.15
CA GLN A 190 -2.07 -2.38 13.83
C GLN A 190 -1.82 -0.87 13.68
N LEU A 191 -1.07 -0.46 12.64
CA LEU A 191 -0.88 0.97 12.32
C LEU A 191 -1.76 1.44 11.15
N SER A 192 -1.98 0.58 10.14
CA SER A 192 -2.79 0.90 8.95
C SER A 192 -3.33 -0.38 8.29
N SER A 193 -4.06 -0.35 7.16
CA SER A 193 -4.46 -1.58 6.43
C SER A 193 -3.27 -2.43 5.98
N MET A 194 -2.15 -1.78 5.72
CA MET A 194 -1.01 -2.37 5.03
C MET A 194 0.17 -2.60 5.95
N SER A 195 0.12 -2.12 7.19
CA SER A 195 1.24 -2.21 8.12
C SER A 195 0.80 -2.49 9.56
N LYS A 196 1.68 -3.18 10.26
CA LYS A 196 1.63 -3.36 11.72
C LYS A 196 3.00 -3.04 12.31
N LEU A 197 3.00 -2.59 13.54
CA LEU A 197 4.19 -2.47 14.37
C LEU A 197 4.42 -3.78 15.10
N LEU A 198 5.63 -4.30 15.05
CA LEU A 198 6.11 -5.37 15.91
C LEU A 198 6.90 -4.75 17.06
N VAL A 199 6.61 -5.19 18.28
CA VAL A 199 7.31 -4.77 19.50
C VAL A 199 7.82 -6.03 20.19
N TYR A 200 9.15 -6.20 20.24
CA TYR A 200 9.76 -7.39 20.85
C TYR A 200 11.17 -7.13 21.39
N GLY A 201 11.61 -7.97 22.31
CA GLY A 201 12.96 -7.91 22.90
C GLY A 201 13.91 -8.96 22.33
N ILE A 202 15.18 -8.60 22.18
CA ILE A 202 16.30 -9.50 21.85
C ILE A 202 17.25 -9.50 23.06
N GLY A 203 17.68 -10.67 23.54
CA GLY A 203 18.44 -10.80 24.80
C GLY A 203 19.55 -11.84 24.83
N THR A 204 20.04 -12.34 23.68
CA THR A 204 21.08 -13.39 23.66
C THR A 204 22.50 -12.85 23.82
N HIS A 205 22.79 -11.65 23.30
CA HIS A 205 24.12 -11.03 23.32
C HIS A 205 24.10 -9.50 23.53
N VAL A 206 22.98 -8.85 23.19
CA VAL A 206 22.72 -7.42 23.38
C VAL A 206 21.26 -7.31 23.80
N ASN A 207 20.95 -6.57 24.87
CA ASN A 207 19.57 -6.38 25.32
C ASN A 207 18.95 -5.21 24.55
N GLU A 208 18.09 -5.51 23.59
CA GLU A 208 17.48 -4.50 22.72
C GLU A 208 15.97 -4.67 22.66
N LEU A 209 15.26 -3.54 22.77
CA LEU A 209 13.87 -3.41 22.39
C LEU A 209 13.81 -3.03 20.91
N VAL A 210 13.02 -3.76 20.14
CA VAL A 210 12.82 -3.54 18.71
C VAL A 210 11.41 -3.02 18.46
N LEU A 211 11.32 -1.89 17.78
CA LEU A 211 10.08 -1.35 17.20
C LEU A 211 10.19 -1.44 15.68
N LYS A 212 9.52 -2.42 15.06
CA LYS A 212 9.67 -2.69 13.62
C LYS A 212 8.34 -2.60 12.89
N VAL A 213 8.25 -1.72 11.91
CA VAL A 213 7.07 -1.58 11.05
C VAL A 213 7.18 -2.55 9.89
N VAL A 214 6.28 -3.54 9.86
CA VAL A 214 6.24 -4.55 8.80
C VAL A 214 4.98 -4.39 7.98
N GLY A 215 5.08 -4.72 6.68
CA GLY A 215 3.91 -4.85 5.84
C GLY A 215 3.06 -6.05 6.27
N ARG A 216 1.74 -5.97 6.21
CA ARG A 216 0.90 -7.18 6.23
C ARG A 216 1.14 -7.94 4.94
N SER A 217 1.39 -9.25 5.05
CA SER A 217 1.24 -10.17 3.92
C SER A 217 -0.18 -9.98 3.40
N SER A 218 -0.32 -9.61 2.12
CA SER A 218 -1.63 -9.62 1.49
C SER A 218 -2.23 -11.02 1.62
N ILE A 219 -3.49 -11.10 2.01
CA ILE A 219 -4.15 -12.40 2.16
C ILE A 219 -4.44 -12.89 0.74
N ASN A 220 -3.71 -13.91 0.31
CA ASN A 220 -3.90 -14.50 -1.01
C ASN A 220 -5.13 -15.42 -0.97
N VAL A 221 -6.17 -15.04 -1.69
CA VAL A 221 -7.37 -15.87 -1.84
C VAL A 221 -7.69 -16.00 -3.32
N ALA A 222 -8.01 -17.19 -3.79
CA ALA A 222 -8.36 -17.37 -5.21
C ALA A 222 -9.67 -16.65 -5.58
N LEU A 223 -10.61 -16.57 -4.63
CA LEU A 223 -11.92 -15.96 -4.76
C LEU A 223 -12.25 -15.20 -3.47
N ALA A 224 -12.63 -13.94 -3.59
CA ALA A 224 -13.27 -13.19 -2.51
C ALA A 224 -14.78 -13.10 -2.79
N VAL A 225 -15.59 -13.39 -1.77
CA VAL A 225 -17.04 -13.28 -1.82
C VAL A 225 -17.51 -12.34 -0.72
N PHE A 226 -18.26 -11.31 -1.10
CA PHE A 226 -18.89 -10.38 -0.17
C PHE A 226 -20.41 -10.42 -0.34
N THR A 227 -21.14 -10.50 0.77
CA THR A 227 -22.60 -10.63 0.75
C THR A 227 -23.23 -9.61 1.69
N GLY A 228 -24.09 -8.74 1.15
CA GLY A 228 -24.93 -7.83 1.94
C GLY A 228 -24.19 -6.71 2.68
N VAL A 229 -22.93 -6.43 2.34
CA VAL A 229 -22.11 -5.37 2.95
C VAL A 229 -22.64 -4.00 2.53
N LYS A 230 -23.12 -3.20 3.49
CA LYS A 230 -23.69 -1.86 3.19
C LYS A 230 -22.67 -0.75 3.38
N THR A 231 -21.71 -0.94 4.27
CA THR A 231 -20.66 0.04 4.53
C THR A 231 -19.34 -0.67 4.81
N SER A 232 -18.22 0.00 4.53
CA SER A 232 -16.90 -0.54 4.84
C SER A 232 -16.64 -0.70 6.34
N GLN A 233 -17.46 -0.06 7.19
CA GLN A 233 -17.37 -0.11 8.65
C GLN A 233 -17.97 -1.39 9.25
N GLU A 234 -18.86 -2.09 8.52
CA GLU A 234 -19.42 -3.37 8.94
C GLU A 234 -18.39 -4.50 9.01
N ILE A 235 -17.22 -4.29 8.40
CA ILE A 235 -16.13 -5.26 8.43
C ILE A 235 -15.14 -4.79 9.50
N PRO A 236 -15.09 -5.47 10.66
CA PRO A 236 -14.35 -5.00 11.84
C PRO A 236 -12.82 -5.02 11.67
N VAL A 237 -12.33 -5.58 10.56
CA VAL A 237 -10.91 -5.74 10.27
C VAL A 237 -10.58 -5.09 8.93
N LYS A 238 -9.56 -4.23 8.89
CA LYS A 238 -9.09 -3.65 7.63
C LYS A 238 -8.36 -4.74 6.81
N LEU A 239 -9.04 -5.27 5.80
CA LEU A 239 -8.54 -6.34 4.92
C LEU A 239 -7.67 -5.79 3.77
N ASN A 240 -6.74 -6.61 3.28
CA ASN A 240 -5.96 -6.37 2.06
C ASN A 240 -5.78 -7.69 1.30
N LEU A 241 -6.77 -8.04 0.48
CA LEU A 241 -6.89 -9.32 -0.21
C LEU A 241 -6.20 -9.26 -1.57
N THR A 242 -5.29 -10.19 -1.84
CA THR A 242 -4.82 -10.43 -3.21
C THR A 242 -5.65 -11.55 -3.80
N ILE A 243 -6.48 -11.19 -4.78
CA ILE A 243 -7.49 -12.04 -5.40
C ILE A 243 -7.23 -12.30 -6.88
N ASN A 244 -7.76 -13.43 -7.36
CA ASN A 244 -7.92 -13.69 -8.79
C ASN A 244 -9.37 -13.46 -9.24
N LYS A 245 -10.34 -13.63 -8.35
CA LYS A 245 -11.78 -13.51 -8.63
C LYS A 245 -12.48 -12.73 -7.53
N LEU A 246 -13.47 -11.94 -7.90
CA LEU A 246 -14.33 -11.20 -6.97
C LEU A 246 -15.79 -11.50 -7.27
N THR A 247 -16.56 -11.85 -6.23
CA THR A 247 -18.01 -11.94 -6.30
C THR A 247 -18.66 -11.06 -5.24
N THR A 248 -19.63 -10.24 -5.64
CA THR A 248 -20.42 -9.39 -4.73
C THR A 248 -21.89 -9.74 -4.83
N TYR A 249 -22.51 -10.09 -3.71
CA TYR A 249 -23.92 -10.42 -3.57
C TYR A 249 -24.64 -9.33 -2.79
N TYR A 250 -25.65 -8.69 -3.38
CA TYR A 250 -26.50 -7.72 -2.69
C TYR A 250 -25.71 -6.56 -2.03
N CYS A 251 -24.57 -6.19 -2.60
CA CYS A 251 -23.76 -5.05 -2.16
C CYS A 251 -23.08 -4.36 -3.35
N ASN A 252 -22.79 -3.05 -3.20
CA ASN A 252 -22.00 -2.31 -4.18
C ASN A 252 -20.53 -2.72 -4.06
N PHE A 253 -19.93 -3.15 -5.17
CA PHE A 253 -18.52 -3.56 -5.20
C PHE A 253 -17.56 -2.43 -4.78
N GLU A 254 -17.93 -1.17 -4.97
CA GLU A 254 -17.13 -0.01 -4.56
C GLU A 254 -16.88 0.02 -3.04
N ILE A 255 -17.81 -0.52 -2.24
CA ILE A 255 -17.67 -0.61 -0.78
C ILE A 255 -16.53 -1.57 -0.40
N VAL A 256 -16.31 -2.61 -1.22
CA VAL A 256 -15.31 -3.66 -0.94
C VAL A 256 -13.98 -3.43 -1.65
N LEU A 257 -13.92 -2.51 -2.63
CA LEU A 257 -12.67 -2.15 -3.32
C LEU A 257 -11.52 -1.75 -2.38
N PRO A 258 -11.73 -0.96 -1.31
CA PRO A 258 -10.65 -0.62 -0.37
C PRO A 258 -10.01 -1.84 0.31
N MET A 259 -10.65 -3.01 0.22
CA MET A 259 -10.17 -4.27 0.79
C MET A 259 -9.35 -5.12 -0.18
N ILE A 260 -9.31 -4.73 -1.45
CA ILE A 260 -8.62 -5.46 -2.51
C ILE A 260 -7.25 -4.83 -2.76
N ASN A 261 -6.22 -5.66 -2.79
CA ASN A 261 -4.88 -5.25 -3.20
C ASN A 261 -4.92 -4.85 -4.68
N LEU A 262 -4.53 -3.60 -5.00
CA LEU A 262 -4.49 -3.11 -6.38
C LEU A 262 -3.61 -3.96 -7.30
N ARG A 263 -2.63 -4.71 -6.76
CA ARG A 263 -1.81 -5.65 -7.53
C ARG A 263 -2.59 -6.84 -8.09
N SER A 264 -3.82 -7.08 -7.63
CA SER A 264 -4.72 -8.10 -8.18
C SER A 264 -5.32 -7.73 -9.53
N LEU A 265 -5.23 -6.46 -9.93
CA LEU A 265 -5.79 -6.01 -11.20
C LEU A 265 -4.79 -6.27 -12.34
N PRO A 266 -5.26 -6.75 -13.51
CA PRO A 266 -6.64 -7.15 -13.83
C PRO A 266 -7.03 -8.51 -13.19
N ILE A 267 -8.23 -8.59 -12.63
CA ILE A 267 -8.77 -9.86 -12.10
C ILE A 267 -9.26 -10.78 -13.23
N THR A 268 -9.19 -12.09 -13.00
CA THR A 268 -9.59 -13.12 -13.96
C THR A 268 -11.10 -13.24 -14.13
N ALA A 269 -11.87 -12.95 -13.08
CA ALA A 269 -13.33 -12.94 -13.12
C ALA A 269 -13.92 -11.96 -12.09
N LEU A 270 -14.94 -11.22 -12.52
CA LEU A 270 -15.75 -10.35 -11.68
C LEU A 270 -17.21 -10.77 -11.82
N SER A 271 -17.86 -11.10 -10.71
CA SER A 271 -19.29 -11.44 -10.69
C SER A 271 -20.05 -10.49 -9.77
N ILE A 272 -21.04 -9.79 -10.29
CA ILE A 272 -21.79 -8.79 -9.55
C ILE A 272 -23.27 -9.16 -9.56
N ILE A 273 -23.84 -9.34 -8.38
CA ILE A 273 -25.21 -9.82 -8.18
C ILE A 273 -25.96 -8.72 -7.42
N LEU A 274 -26.84 -8.01 -8.13
CA LEU A 274 -27.31 -6.69 -7.70
C LEU A 274 -28.73 -6.71 -7.15
N LYS A 275 -28.95 -5.86 -6.13
CA LYS A 275 -30.27 -5.39 -5.71
C LYS A 275 -30.54 -3.93 -6.07
N GLU A 276 -29.49 -3.13 -6.21
CA GLU A 276 -29.55 -1.69 -6.40
C GLU A 276 -28.83 -1.24 -7.69
N PRO A 277 -29.20 -0.07 -8.26
CA PRO A 277 -28.51 0.52 -9.40
C PRO A 277 -27.01 0.68 -9.15
N THR A 278 -26.19 0.19 -10.07
CA THR A 278 -24.72 0.29 -10.00
C THR A 278 -24.19 0.86 -11.30
N ASN A 279 -23.28 1.84 -11.21
CA ASN A 279 -22.54 2.32 -12.35
C ASN A 279 -21.43 1.34 -12.69
N VAL A 280 -21.47 0.75 -13.89
CA VAL A 280 -20.46 -0.22 -14.32
C VAL A 280 -19.27 0.41 -15.04
N ASP A 281 -19.27 1.74 -15.19
CA ASP A 281 -18.12 2.49 -15.70
C ASP A 281 -17.03 2.64 -14.63
N HIS A 282 -16.40 1.52 -14.30
CA HIS A 282 -15.38 1.44 -13.25
C HIS A 282 -14.18 0.62 -13.72
N GLU A 283 -12.97 1.02 -13.33
CA GLU A 283 -11.70 0.41 -13.77
C GLU A 283 -11.65 -1.11 -13.51
N ILE A 284 -12.08 -1.58 -12.33
CA ILE A 284 -12.15 -3.01 -12.02
C ILE A 284 -13.05 -3.80 -12.99
N VAL A 285 -14.13 -3.20 -13.48
CA VAL A 285 -15.05 -3.82 -14.43
C VAL A 285 -14.38 -3.90 -15.79
N HIS A 286 -13.83 -2.78 -16.28
CA HIS A 286 -13.18 -2.70 -17.59
C HIS A 286 -11.94 -3.58 -17.70
N SER A 287 -11.18 -3.72 -16.62
CA SER A 287 -9.94 -4.51 -16.58
C SER A 287 -10.17 -6.00 -16.39
N ALA A 288 -11.32 -6.42 -15.84
CA ALA A 288 -11.61 -7.83 -15.61
C ALA A 288 -11.71 -8.62 -16.92
N LYS A 289 -11.06 -9.79 -16.95
CA LYS A 289 -11.04 -10.66 -18.15
C LYS A 289 -12.42 -11.24 -18.47
N ASN A 290 -13.14 -11.66 -17.44
CA ASN A 290 -14.51 -12.14 -17.54
C ASN A 290 -15.38 -11.35 -16.57
N VAL A 291 -16.50 -10.82 -17.06
CA VAL A 291 -17.46 -10.11 -16.23
C VAL A 291 -18.80 -10.80 -16.35
N SER A 292 -19.41 -11.14 -15.21
CA SER A 292 -20.76 -11.66 -15.11
C SER A 292 -21.62 -10.76 -14.23
N PHE A 293 -22.86 -10.54 -14.67
CA PHE A 293 -23.86 -9.81 -13.91
C PHE A 293 -25.09 -10.69 -13.71
N GLU A 294 -25.57 -10.80 -12.49
CA GLU A 294 -26.88 -11.37 -12.18
C GLU A 294 -27.83 -10.23 -11.79
N VAL A 295 -28.84 -10.00 -12.61
CA VAL A 295 -29.71 -8.82 -12.50
C VAL A 295 -31.14 -9.14 -12.94
N ASN A 296 -32.11 -8.46 -12.33
CA ASN A 296 -33.51 -8.56 -12.74
C ASN A 296 -33.84 -7.61 -13.91
N SER A 297 -33.13 -6.49 -14.04
CA SER A 297 -33.24 -5.57 -15.19
C SER A 297 -31.95 -4.79 -15.38
N LEU A 298 -31.52 -4.61 -16.63
CA LEU A 298 -30.35 -3.78 -16.93
C LEU A 298 -30.69 -2.28 -16.81
N ARG A 299 -31.92 -1.86 -17.10
CA ARG A 299 -32.31 -0.45 -17.08
C ARG A 299 -32.13 0.18 -15.72
N ASN A 300 -32.57 -0.56 -14.70
CA ASN A 300 -32.60 -0.08 -13.34
C ASN A 300 -31.32 -0.46 -12.59
N ASN A 301 -30.65 -1.56 -12.96
CA ASN A 301 -29.55 -2.08 -12.15
C ASN A 301 -28.15 -1.78 -12.71
N LEU A 302 -27.95 -1.60 -14.03
CA LEU A 302 -26.62 -1.38 -14.62
C LEU A 302 -26.56 -0.13 -15.50
N ILE A 303 -26.07 0.97 -14.92
CA ILE A 303 -25.91 2.24 -15.64
C ILE A 303 -24.65 2.15 -16.52
N GLY A 304 -24.81 2.37 -17.83
CA GLY A 304 -23.70 2.40 -18.79
C GLY A 304 -23.27 1.03 -19.34
N VAL A 305 -24.08 -0.02 -19.13
CA VAL A 305 -23.78 -1.40 -19.58
C VAL A 305 -23.51 -1.50 -21.09
N GLU A 306 -24.20 -0.69 -21.89
CA GLU A 306 -24.03 -0.62 -23.34
C GLU A 306 -22.62 -0.16 -23.76
N LYS A 307 -21.92 0.57 -22.87
CA LYS A 307 -20.59 1.17 -23.06
C LYS A 307 -19.44 0.28 -22.61
N LEU A 308 -19.72 -0.88 -22.00
CA LEU A 308 -18.68 -1.79 -21.48
C LEU A 308 -17.67 -2.16 -22.58
N ARG A 309 -16.38 -2.06 -22.24
CA ARG A 309 -15.28 -2.32 -23.18
C ARG A 309 -14.82 -3.78 -23.20
N ASN A 310 -15.36 -4.61 -22.29
CA ASN A 310 -14.99 -6.01 -22.18
C ASN A 310 -15.40 -6.78 -23.45
N LYS A 311 -14.48 -7.63 -23.95
CA LYS A 311 -14.74 -8.47 -25.12
C LYS A 311 -15.76 -9.58 -24.88
N SER A 312 -15.89 -10.04 -23.64
CA SER A 312 -16.85 -11.08 -23.25
C SER A 312 -17.54 -10.69 -21.96
N VAL A 313 -18.86 -10.55 -21.99
CA VAL A 313 -19.69 -10.26 -20.82
C VAL A 313 -20.84 -11.25 -20.76
N GLN A 314 -21.13 -11.75 -19.57
CA GLN A 314 -22.26 -12.64 -19.29
C GLN A 314 -23.29 -11.92 -18.44
N PHE A 315 -24.56 -12.06 -18.81
CA PHE A 315 -25.70 -11.58 -18.06
C PHE A 315 -26.59 -12.76 -17.73
N GLU A 316 -27.02 -12.83 -16.48
CA GLU A 316 -27.93 -13.83 -15.96
C GLU A 316 -29.16 -13.11 -15.44
N PHE A 317 -30.30 -13.46 -16.02
CA PHE A 317 -31.59 -12.83 -15.75
C PHE A 317 -32.53 -13.82 -15.11
N GLN A 318 -33.31 -13.36 -14.13
CA GLN A 318 -34.51 -14.09 -13.72
C GLN A 318 -35.52 -14.14 -14.89
N ASP A 319 -35.85 -12.97 -15.44
CA ASP A 319 -36.64 -12.76 -16.66
C ASP A 319 -35.88 -11.82 -17.59
N LEU A 320 -35.78 -12.11 -18.88
CA LEU A 320 -35.02 -11.29 -19.83
C LEU A 320 -35.86 -10.11 -20.37
N PRO A 321 -35.63 -8.85 -19.95
CA PRO A 321 -36.38 -7.71 -20.48
C PRO A 321 -35.92 -7.35 -21.90
N ILE A 322 -36.78 -7.60 -22.89
CA ILE A 322 -36.53 -7.29 -24.32
C ILE A 322 -36.12 -5.82 -24.52
N THR A 323 -36.74 -4.91 -23.76
CA THR A 323 -36.45 -3.47 -23.83
C THR A 323 -35.00 -3.13 -23.51
N ASP A 324 -34.35 -3.90 -22.64
CA ASP A 324 -32.94 -3.73 -22.31
C ASP A 324 -32.02 -4.22 -23.42
N VAL A 325 -32.37 -5.34 -24.06
CA VAL A 325 -31.64 -5.87 -25.22
C VAL A 325 -31.73 -4.91 -26.40
N VAL A 326 -32.94 -4.42 -26.72
CA VAL A 326 -33.18 -3.42 -27.77
C VAL A 326 -32.37 -2.16 -27.52
N ARG A 327 -32.29 -1.69 -26.27
CA ARG A 327 -31.49 -0.51 -25.90
C ARG A 327 -30.00 -0.72 -26.21
N ILE A 328 -29.42 -1.87 -25.85
CA ILE A 328 -28.01 -2.18 -26.15
C ILE A 328 -27.77 -2.19 -27.66
N ILE A 329 -28.64 -2.89 -28.41
CA ILE A 329 -28.51 -3.02 -29.87
C ILE A 329 -28.59 -1.64 -30.54
N LYS A 330 -29.58 -0.81 -30.18
CA LYS A 330 -29.73 0.56 -30.71
C LYS A 330 -28.50 1.41 -30.44
N TYR A 331 -27.93 1.32 -29.23
CA TYR A 331 -26.69 2.03 -28.90
C TYR A 331 -25.52 1.58 -29.78
N TRP A 332 -25.34 0.27 -30.00
CA TRP A 332 -24.27 -0.25 -30.86
C TRP A 332 -24.46 0.09 -32.33
N ILE A 333 -25.70 0.15 -32.83
CA ILE A 333 -25.99 0.64 -34.18
C ILE A 333 -25.56 2.10 -34.33
N GLN A 334 -25.86 2.94 -33.33
CA GLN A 334 -25.59 4.38 -33.39
C GLN A 334 -24.10 4.72 -33.21
N HIS A 335 -23.41 4.01 -32.32
CA HIS A 335 -22.05 4.37 -31.89
C HIS A 335 -20.97 3.38 -32.35
N GLY A 336 -21.36 2.26 -32.94
CA GLY A 336 -20.46 1.14 -33.23
C GLY A 336 -20.09 0.33 -32.00
N LYS A 337 -19.42 -0.80 -32.25
CA LYS A 337 -18.87 -1.70 -31.22
C LYS A 337 -17.62 -2.40 -31.78
N GLU A 338 -16.66 -2.70 -30.91
CA GLU A 338 -15.42 -3.38 -31.30
C GLU A 338 -15.71 -4.80 -31.83
N VAL A 339 -15.06 -5.17 -32.94
CA VAL A 339 -15.12 -6.52 -33.51
C VAL A 339 -14.59 -7.54 -32.50
N GLY A 340 -15.30 -8.66 -32.37
CA GLY A 340 -15.01 -9.70 -31.39
C GLY A 340 -15.70 -9.51 -30.05
N THR A 341 -16.42 -8.40 -29.83
CA THR A 341 -17.27 -8.24 -28.62
C THR A 341 -18.41 -9.25 -28.64
N LYS A 342 -18.62 -9.93 -27.51
CA LYS A 342 -19.68 -10.92 -27.31
C LYS A 342 -20.37 -10.70 -25.97
N PHE A 343 -21.68 -10.46 -26.00
CA PHE A 343 -22.54 -10.50 -24.82
C PHE A 343 -23.36 -11.80 -24.84
N LEU A 344 -23.37 -12.51 -23.72
CA LEU A 344 -24.13 -13.74 -23.51
C LEU A 344 -25.22 -13.46 -22.48
N LEU A 345 -26.48 -13.54 -22.88
CA LEU A 345 -27.63 -13.30 -22.03
C LEU A 345 -28.32 -14.65 -21.76
N SER A 346 -28.38 -15.06 -20.50
CA SER A 346 -29.02 -16.30 -20.06
C SER A 346 -30.23 -15.96 -19.20
N CYS A 347 -31.28 -16.76 -19.29
CA CYS A 347 -32.49 -16.61 -18.47
C CYS A 347 -32.77 -17.89 -17.67
N PHE A 348 -33.20 -17.75 -16.41
CA PHE A 348 -33.53 -18.89 -15.53
C PHE A 348 -34.99 -19.30 -15.56
N ALA A 349 -35.91 -18.37 -15.78
CA ALA A 349 -37.32 -18.70 -16.00
C ALA A 349 -37.53 -19.19 -17.44
N ASN A 350 -38.50 -20.10 -17.63
CA ASN A 350 -39.00 -20.59 -18.93
C ASN A 350 -39.68 -19.46 -19.74
N SER A 351 -39.03 -18.30 -19.87
CA SER A 351 -39.41 -17.25 -20.79
C SER A 351 -39.03 -17.75 -22.18
N ALA A 352 -40.01 -17.79 -23.08
CA ALA A 352 -39.80 -18.24 -24.45
C ALA A 352 -38.77 -17.32 -25.11
N LEU A 353 -37.49 -17.71 -25.14
CA LEU A 353 -36.48 -16.98 -25.90
C LEU A 353 -36.93 -16.84 -27.37
N ASP A 354 -37.70 -17.80 -27.87
CA ASP A 354 -38.42 -17.72 -29.14
C ASP A 354 -39.24 -16.42 -29.27
N GLU A 355 -40.01 -16.04 -28.24
CA GLU A 355 -40.80 -14.79 -28.22
C GLU A 355 -39.89 -13.56 -28.17
N VAL A 356 -38.80 -13.62 -27.40
CA VAL A 356 -37.78 -12.55 -27.37
C VAL A 356 -37.17 -12.37 -28.76
N MET A 357 -36.83 -13.45 -29.44
CA MET A 357 -36.24 -13.41 -30.78
C MET A 357 -37.21 -12.92 -31.83
N VAL A 358 -38.47 -13.36 -31.82
CA VAL A 358 -39.51 -12.84 -32.73
C VAL A 358 -39.66 -11.33 -32.56
N ASN A 359 -39.78 -10.85 -31.31
CA ASN A 359 -39.89 -9.41 -31.03
C ASN A 359 -38.66 -8.62 -31.48
N LEU A 360 -37.45 -9.16 -31.27
CA LEU A 360 -36.21 -8.53 -31.75
C LEU A 360 -36.15 -8.50 -33.29
N GLN A 361 -36.56 -9.58 -33.95
CA GLN A 361 -36.67 -9.61 -35.41
C GLN A 361 -37.67 -8.56 -35.88
N GLU A 362 -38.88 -8.49 -35.34
CA GLU A 362 -39.88 -7.49 -35.73
C GLU A 362 -39.38 -6.04 -35.55
N GLU A 363 -38.73 -5.73 -34.44
CA GLU A 363 -38.17 -4.40 -34.14
C GLU A 363 -37.06 -4.02 -35.14
N PHE A 364 -36.20 -4.98 -35.51
CA PHE A 364 -35.02 -4.73 -36.37
C PHE A 364 -35.18 -5.17 -37.83
N ASN A 365 -36.31 -5.79 -38.22
CA ASN A 365 -36.65 -6.15 -39.60
C ASN A 365 -36.76 -4.91 -40.51
N LYS A 366 -37.03 -3.74 -39.91
CA LYS A 366 -37.05 -2.45 -40.61
C LYS A 366 -35.67 -1.80 -40.72
N ALA A 367 -34.63 -2.35 -40.11
CA ALA A 367 -33.27 -1.85 -40.21
C ALA A 367 -32.65 -2.20 -41.58
N ARG A 368 -31.91 -1.26 -42.19
CA ARG A 368 -31.25 -1.48 -43.49
C ARG A 368 -30.24 -2.63 -43.37
N GLY A 369 -30.37 -3.66 -44.23
CA GLY A 369 -29.39 -4.74 -44.36
C GLY A 369 -29.62 -5.95 -43.44
N TYR A 370 -30.85 -6.15 -42.97
CA TYR A 370 -31.27 -7.39 -42.31
C TYR A 370 -31.05 -8.62 -43.20
N SER A 371 -30.52 -9.70 -42.63
CA SER A 371 -30.48 -11.02 -43.26
C SER A 371 -30.61 -12.13 -42.22
N GLU A 372 -31.46 -13.11 -42.49
CA GLU A 372 -31.55 -14.33 -41.69
C GLU A 372 -30.23 -15.12 -41.80
N ALA A 373 -29.69 -15.52 -40.65
CA ALA A 373 -28.44 -16.27 -40.59
C ALA A 373 -28.76 -17.69 -40.11
N ILE A 374 -29.00 -18.59 -41.06
CA ILE A 374 -29.20 -20.02 -40.79
C ILE A 374 -27.83 -20.71 -40.81
N ASN A 375 -27.43 -21.31 -39.69
CA ASN A 375 -26.21 -22.12 -39.56
C ASN A 375 -26.52 -23.33 -38.65
N GLU A 376 -25.94 -24.50 -38.92
CA GLU A 376 -26.20 -25.77 -38.21
C GLU A 376 -25.91 -25.72 -36.69
N HIS A 377 -25.27 -24.66 -36.19
CA HIS A 377 -24.87 -24.51 -34.80
C HIS A 377 -25.77 -23.57 -33.95
N PHE A 378 -26.75 -22.89 -34.53
CA PHE A 378 -27.63 -21.94 -33.84
C PHE A 378 -29.11 -22.22 -34.17
N LEU A 379 -30.01 -22.09 -33.19
CA LEU A 379 -31.45 -22.40 -33.35
C LEU A 379 -32.17 -21.38 -34.24
N SER A 380 -31.92 -20.09 -33.99
CA SER A 380 -32.47 -18.95 -34.73
C SER A 380 -31.49 -17.78 -34.64
N GLY A 381 -31.44 -16.93 -35.67
CA GLY A 381 -30.58 -15.75 -35.65
C GLY A 381 -30.66 -14.85 -36.88
N PHE A 382 -30.24 -13.60 -36.70
CA PHE A 382 -30.18 -12.57 -37.74
C PHE A 382 -28.94 -11.70 -37.59
N SER A 383 -28.67 -10.87 -38.59
CA SER A 383 -27.57 -9.90 -38.55
C SER A 383 -27.98 -8.47 -38.86
N ILE A 384 -27.34 -7.52 -38.18
CA ILE A 384 -27.52 -6.08 -38.37
C ILE A 384 -26.17 -5.45 -38.74
N PRO A 385 -26.06 -4.71 -39.86
CA PRO A 385 -24.84 -3.97 -40.18
C PRO A 385 -24.55 -2.89 -39.12
N LEU A 386 -23.31 -2.85 -38.61
CA LEU A 386 -22.85 -1.77 -37.73
C LEU A 386 -21.96 -0.77 -38.47
N SER A 387 -21.21 -1.23 -39.47
CA SER A 387 -20.37 -0.41 -40.34
C SER A 387 -20.19 -1.08 -41.71
N SER A 388 -19.35 -0.50 -42.58
CA SER A 388 -18.96 -1.13 -43.86
C SER A 388 -18.19 -2.44 -43.70
N SER A 389 -17.61 -2.69 -42.52
CA SER A 389 -16.73 -3.84 -42.26
C SER A 389 -17.10 -4.63 -41.02
N SER A 390 -18.23 -4.34 -40.36
CA SER A 390 -18.67 -5.06 -39.17
C SER A 390 -20.18 -5.20 -39.10
N LYS A 391 -20.63 -6.31 -38.54
CA LYS A 391 -22.05 -6.59 -38.29
C LYS A 391 -22.25 -7.21 -36.92
N LEU A 392 -23.41 -6.94 -36.33
CA LEU A 392 -23.89 -7.60 -35.13
C LEU A 392 -24.64 -8.87 -35.55
N LEU A 393 -24.24 -10.01 -34.99
CA LEU A 393 -25.00 -11.25 -35.01
C LEU A 393 -25.83 -11.34 -33.74
N VAL A 394 -27.12 -11.62 -33.88
CA VAL A 394 -28.06 -11.88 -32.79
C VAL A 394 -28.58 -13.29 -32.99
N TYR A 395 -28.30 -14.21 -32.07
CA TYR A 395 -28.65 -15.61 -32.25
C TYR A 395 -28.78 -16.38 -30.95
N GLU A 396 -29.46 -17.52 -31.02
CA GLU A 396 -29.70 -18.42 -29.89
C GLU A 396 -28.79 -19.65 -29.91
N ILE A 397 -28.42 -20.14 -28.73
CA ILE A 397 -27.72 -21.42 -28.55
C ILE A 397 -28.53 -22.31 -27.60
N GLY A 398 -28.95 -23.49 -28.07
CA GLY A 398 -29.71 -24.45 -27.28
C GLY A 398 -28.96 -25.77 -27.04
N LYS A 399 -28.88 -26.19 -25.78
CA LYS A 399 -28.85 -27.62 -25.42
C LYS A 399 -29.40 -27.90 -24.03
N HIS A 400 -29.22 -27.00 -23.04
CA HIS A 400 -29.77 -27.18 -21.67
C HIS A 400 -30.08 -25.88 -20.90
N CYS A 401 -29.76 -24.70 -21.44
CA CYS A 401 -30.22 -23.39 -20.95
C CYS A 401 -30.36 -22.47 -22.16
N ASP A 402 -31.49 -21.80 -22.30
CA ASP A 402 -31.77 -20.90 -23.41
C ASP A 402 -30.90 -19.64 -23.27
N LYS A 403 -30.03 -19.41 -24.26
CA LYS A 403 -29.07 -18.29 -24.26
C LYS A 403 -29.17 -17.48 -25.54
N LEU A 404 -29.35 -16.16 -25.37
CA LEU A 404 -29.26 -15.17 -26.43
C LEU A 404 -27.82 -14.64 -26.52
N VAL A 405 -27.30 -14.56 -27.74
CA VAL A 405 -25.94 -14.07 -28.01
C VAL A 405 -25.99 -12.83 -28.89
N LEU A 406 -25.31 -11.78 -28.44
CA LEU A 406 -24.98 -10.60 -29.25
C LEU A 406 -23.49 -10.65 -29.55
N LYS A 407 -23.10 -10.83 -30.82
CA LYS A 407 -21.69 -10.95 -31.21
C LYS A 407 -21.36 -10.05 -32.40
N VAL A 408 -20.36 -9.19 -32.24
CA VAL A 408 -19.87 -8.34 -33.33
C VAL A 408 -18.80 -9.08 -34.12
N VAL A 409 -19.00 -9.21 -35.43
CA VAL A 409 -18.07 -9.88 -36.37
C VAL A 409 -17.64 -8.96 -37.50
#